data_AF-A0A959BQB1-F1
#
_entry.id   AF-A0A959BQB1-F1
#
_cell.length_a   1.000
_cell.length_b   1.000
_cell.length_c   1.000
_cell.angle_alpha   90.00
_cell.angle_beta   90.00
_cell.angle_gamma   90.00
#
_symmetry.space_group_name_H-M   'P 1'
#
loop_
_entity.id
_entity.type
_entity.pdbx_description
1 polymer ?
#
loop_
_entity_poly.entity_id
_entity_poly.type
_entity_poly.pdbx_seq_one_letter_code
_entity_poly.pdbx_strand_id
1 'polypeptide(L)'
;MTTITDEKGRELHDKATRGKELSGEEKQQLENWYAQQDRMESEALQQTTQEGILVGLQPQIEAALAQLVKLTGRIQEVASENEKIRNENAVLLHQLSQRARQRPA
;
A
#
# COMPACT_ATOMS: atom_id res chain seq x y z
N MET A 1 -29.21 -7.46 29.77
CA MET A 1 -29.49 -6.53 28.65
C MET A 1 -30.12 -7.34 27.53
N THR A 2 -31.41 -7.16 27.30
CA THR A 2 -32.18 -7.93 26.32
C THR A 2 -32.15 -7.15 25.01
N THR A 3 -31.37 -7.62 24.03
CA THR A 3 -31.37 -7.05 22.68
C THR A 3 -32.66 -7.49 21.96
N ILE A 4 -33.38 -6.54 21.38
CA ILE A 4 -34.60 -6.78 20.61
C ILE A 4 -34.26 -7.10 19.15
N THR A 5 -35.19 -7.73 18.42
CA THR A 5 -35.04 -8.00 16.98
C THR A 5 -35.17 -6.72 16.15
N ASP A 6 -34.65 -6.75 14.92
CA ASP A 6 -34.68 -5.58 14.03
C ASP A 6 -36.12 -5.17 13.64
N GLU A 7 -37.01 -6.14 13.37
CA GLU A 7 -38.44 -5.85 13.21
C GLU A 7 -39.02 -5.11 14.42
N LYS A 8 -38.66 -5.54 15.65
CA LYS A 8 -39.19 -4.93 16.86
C LYS A 8 -38.64 -3.52 17.08
N GLY A 9 -37.37 -3.31 16.77
CA GLY A 9 -36.74 -1.99 16.78
C GLY A 9 -37.44 -1.02 15.84
N ARG A 10 -37.73 -1.45 14.61
CA ARG A 10 -38.48 -0.65 13.63
C ARG A 10 -39.91 -0.34 14.08
N GLU A 11 -40.63 -1.30 14.66
CA GLU A 11 -41.97 -1.05 15.20
C GLU A 11 -41.96 0.03 16.30
N LEU A 12 -41.00 -0.04 17.23
CA LEU A 12 -40.86 0.93 18.31
C LEU A 12 -40.43 2.30 17.79
N HIS A 13 -39.53 2.34 16.79
CA HIS A 13 -39.16 3.56 16.07
C HIS A 13 -40.39 4.20 15.41
N ASP A 14 -41.18 3.43 14.66
CA ASP A 14 -42.40 3.90 14.00
C ASP A 14 -43.42 4.45 15.00
N LYS A 15 -43.58 3.76 16.13
CA LYS A 15 -44.47 4.18 17.22
C LYS A 15 -44.01 5.51 17.83
N ALA A 16 -42.71 5.66 18.09
CA ALA A 16 -42.11 6.90 18.60
C ALA A 16 -42.26 8.06 17.61
N THR A 17 -41.92 7.85 16.34
CA THR A 17 -41.95 8.89 15.29
C THR A 17 -43.38 9.36 14.99
N ARG A 18 -44.38 8.48 15.17
CA ARG A 18 -45.81 8.84 15.07
C ARG A 18 -46.37 9.50 16.33
N GLY A 19 -45.54 9.76 17.34
CA GLY A 19 -45.92 10.45 18.58
C GLY A 19 -46.73 9.61 19.56
N LYS A 20 -46.74 8.28 19.42
CA LYS A 20 -47.38 7.39 20.40
C LYS A 20 -46.46 7.21 21.61
N GLU A 21 -47.03 7.25 22.82
CA GLU A 21 -46.24 7.03 24.03
C GLU A 21 -45.66 5.62 24.08
N LEU A 22 -44.35 5.56 24.31
CA LEU A 22 -43.62 4.35 24.64
C LEU A 22 -43.51 4.22 26.15
N SER A 23 -43.67 2.99 26.66
CA SER A 23 -43.39 2.69 28.06
C SER A 23 -41.89 2.89 28.36
N GLY A 24 -41.53 3.03 29.64
CA GLY A 24 -40.11 3.17 30.02
C GLY A 24 -39.25 1.99 29.56
N GLU A 25 -39.81 0.78 29.54
CA GLU A 25 -39.14 -0.41 29.04
C GLU A 25 -39.00 -0.39 27.51
N GLU A 26 -40.06 0.02 26.79
CA GLU A 26 -40.02 0.17 25.33
C GLU A 26 -39.00 1.24 24.90
N LYS A 27 -38.89 2.34 25.64
CA LYS A 27 -37.85 3.37 25.41
C LYS A 27 -36.46 2.80 25.57
N GLN A 28 -36.21 2.08 26.65
CA GLN A 28 -34.89 1.47 26.89
C GLN A 28 -34.52 0.46 25.81
N GLN A 29 -35.49 -0.31 25.32
CA GLN A 29 -35.31 -1.26 24.22
C GLN A 29 -34.99 -0.53 22.90
N LEU A 30 -35.68 0.58 22.61
CA LEU A 30 -35.43 1.41 21.44
C LEU A 30 -34.05 2.09 21.48
N GLU A 31 -33.66 2.64 22.63
CA GLU A 31 -32.33 3.24 22.84
C GLU A 31 -31.21 2.22 22.61
N ASN A 32 -31.36 1.01 23.14
CA ASN A 32 -30.39 -0.06 22.93
C ASN A 32 -30.30 -0.46 21.44
N TRP A 33 -31.42 -0.44 20.73
CA TRP A 33 -31.44 -0.73 19.29
C TRP A 33 -30.76 0.39 18.48
N TYR A 34 -31.00 1.67 18.79
CA TYR A 34 -30.26 2.77 18.15
C TYR A 34 -28.76 2.69 18.42
N ALA A 35 -28.35 2.42 19.66
CA ALA A 35 -26.94 2.25 20.00
C ALA A 35 -26.27 1.11 19.22
N GLN A 36 -27.04 0.05 18.89
CA GLN A 36 -26.56 -1.02 18.05
C GLN A 36 -26.43 -0.60 16.57
N GLN A 37 -27.41 0.12 16.03
CA GLN A 37 -27.35 0.65 14.66
C GLN A 37 -26.18 1.63 14.50
N ASP A 38 -26.02 2.58 15.41
CA ASP A 38 -24.90 3.54 15.40
C ASP A 38 -23.53 2.83 15.40
N ARG A 39 -23.40 1.74 16.18
CA ARG A 39 -22.17 0.94 16.17
C ARG A 39 -21.94 0.27 14.82
N MET A 40 -22.97 -0.35 14.24
CA MET A 40 -22.86 -1.02 12.94
C MET A 40 -22.53 -0.03 11.81
N GLU A 41 -23.15 1.15 11.83
CA GLU A 41 -22.86 2.23 10.88
C GLU A 41 -21.42 2.74 11.05
N SER A 42 -20.98 2.95 12.28
CA SER A 42 -19.61 3.37 12.58
C SER A 42 -18.58 2.35 12.09
N GLU A 43 -18.82 1.05 12.28
CA GLU A 43 -17.95 -0.02 11.81
C GLU A 43 -17.91 -0.10 10.27
N ALA A 44 -19.06 0.06 9.59
CA ALA A 44 -19.12 0.10 8.13
C ALA A 44 -18.37 1.32 7.53
N LEU A 45 -18.49 2.49 8.17
CA LEU A 45 -17.76 3.69 7.78
C LEU A 45 -16.24 3.52 7.98
N GLN A 46 -15.81 2.90 9.07
CA GLN A 46 -14.38 2.62 9.33
C GLN A 46 -13.78 1.59 8.35
N GLN A 47 -14.56 0.61 7.88
CA GLN A 47 -14.11 -0.32 6.84
C GLN A 47 -13.84 0.38 5.50
N THR A 48 -14.55 1.48 5.22
CA THR A 48 -14.33 2.30 4.02
C THR A 48 -12.99 3.06 4.10
N THR A 49 -12.41 3.22 5.29
CA THR A 49 -11.10 3.85 5.52
C THR A 49 -9.91 2.91 5.25
N GLN A 50 -10.09 1.85 4.45
CA GLN A 50 -9.00 1.05 3.86
C GLN A 50 -8.04 1.87 2.97
N GLU A 51 -8.26 3.18 2.83
CA GLU A 51 -7.30 4.16 2.32
C GLU A 51 -5.91 4.05 2.95
N GLY A 52 -5.80 3.62 4.22
CA GLY A 52 -4.51 3.45 4.89
C GLY A 52 -3.57 2.42 4.24
N ILE A 53 -4.11 1.36 3.62
CA ILE A 53 -3.30 0.34 2.92
C ILE A 53 -2.73 0.92 1.62
N LEU A 54 -3.54 1.69 0.88
CA LEU A 54 -3.11 2.33 -0.36
C LEU A 54 -2.09 3.44 -0.10
N VAL A 55 -2.27 4.23 0.96
CA VAL A 55 -1.32 5.26 1.40
C VAL A 55 0.03 4.66 1.79
N GLY A 56 0.06 3.42 2.31
CA GLY A 56 1.29 2.72 2.63
C GLY A 56 2.02 2.13 1.41
N LEU A 57 1.30 1.77 0.34
CA LEU A 57 1.87 1.13 -0.86
C LEU A 57 2.52 2.13 -1.82
N GLN A 58 1.97 3.33 -1.95
CA GLN A 58 2.52 4.36 -2.83
C GLN A 58 3.98 4.73 -2.53
N PRO A 59 4.39 5.04 -1.27
CA PRO A 59 5.78 5.35 -0.97
C PRO A 59 6.72 4.13 -1.16
N GLN A 60 6.21 2.91 -1.00
CA GLN A 60 6.99 1.70 -1.26
C GLN A 60 7.28 1.52 -2.76
N ILE A 61 6.30 1.81 -3.61
CA ILE A 61 6.46 1.78 -5.08
C ILE A 61 7.45 2.87 -5.51
N GLU A 62 7.32 4.09 -5.00
CA GLU A 62 8.24 5.20 -5.31
C GLU A 62 9.68 4.87 -4.88
N ALA A 63 9.86 4.29 -3.68
CA ALA A 63 11.17 3.85 -3.20
C ALA A 63 11.78 2.75 -4.09
N ALA A 64 10.97 1.77 -4.52
CA ALA A 64 11.42 0.71 -5.41
C ALA A 64 11.84 1.25 -6.79
N LEU A 65 11.07 2.19 -7.36
CA LEU A 65 11.41 2.85 -8.62
C LEU A 65 12.72 3.64 -8.52
N ALA A 66 12.92 4.38 -7.43
CA ALA A 66 14.16 5.11 -7.20
C ALA A 66 15.38 4.17 -7.12
N GLN A 67 15.22 3.01 -6.47
CA GLN A 67 16.27 1.99 -6.41
C GLN A 67 16.59 1.39 -7.78
N LEU A 68 15.57 1.09 -8.60
CA LEU A 68 15.76 0.56 -9.95
C LEU A 68 16.49 1.56 -10.86
N VAL A 69 16.14 2.85 -10.80
CA VAL A 69 16.83 3.90 -11.56
C VAL A 69 18.30 3.97 -11.14
N LYS A 70 18.57 3.98 -9.83
CA LYS A 70 19.95 4.02 -9.31
C LYS A 70 20.76 2.79 -9.75
N LEU A 71 20.17 1.60 -9.65
CA LEU A 71 20.84 0.36 -10.04
C LEU A 71 21.13 0.32 -11.54
N THR A 72 20.17 0.75 -12.36
CA THR A 72 20.34 0.82 -13.82
C THR A 72 21.46 1.78 -14.20
N GLY A 73 21.53 2.96 -13.56
CA GLY A 73 22.63 3.90 -13.75
C GLY A 73 23.98 3.30 -13.38
N ARG A 74 24.05 2.53 -12.28
CA ARG A 74 25.28 1.84 -11.88
C ARG A 74 25.71 0.76 -12.87
N ILE A 75 24.77 0.01 -13.42
CA ILE A 75 25.05 -0.98 -14.47
C ILE A 75 25.63 -0.30 -15.71
N GLN A 76 25.08 0.85 -16.11
CA GLN A 76 25.58 1.61 -17.25
C GLN A 76 27.00 2.14 -17.02
N GLU A 77 27.30 2.69 -15.84
CA GLU A 77 28.67 3.10 -15.47
C GLU A 77 29.65 1.93 -15.58
N VAL A 78 29.33 0.80 -14.93
CA VAL A 78 30.19 -0.38 -14.93
C VAL A 78 30.37 -0.95 -16.33
N ALA A 79 29.33 -0.92 -17.17
CA ALA A 79 29.43 -1.36 -18.56
C ALA A 79 30.38 -0.47 -19.37
N SER A 80 30.27 0.85 -19.23
CA SER A 80 31.16 1.82 -19.89
C SER A 80 32.61 1.67 -19.44
N GLU A 81 32.84 1.47 -18.15
CA GLU A 81 34.18 1.28 -17.61
C GLU A 81 34.81 -0.04 -18.10
N ASN A 82 34.02 -1.13 -18.13
CA ASN A 82 34.46 -2.39 -18.69
C ASN A 82 34.84 -2.30 -20.17
N GLU A 83 34.06 -1.56 -20.97
CA GLU A 83 34.38 -1.35 -22.38
C GLU A 83 35.70 -0.61 -22.56
N LYS A 84 35.94 0.44 -21.74
CA LYS A 84 37.20 1.18 -21.73
C LYS A 84 38.39 0.27 -21.41
N ILE A 85 38.29 -0.55 -20.36
CA ILE A 85 39.34 -1.49 -19.95
C ILE A 85 39.61 -2.53 -21.05
N ARG A 86 38.57 -3.04 -21.72
CA ARG A 86 38.73 -3.98 -22.85
C ARG A 86 39.50 -3.35 -24.00
N ASN A 87 39.21 -2.10 -24.33
CA ASN A 87 39.93 -1.36 -25.38
C ASN A 87 41.40 -1.12 -25.00
N GLU A 88 41.67 -0.71 -23.76
CA GLU A 88 43.04 -0.53 -23.26
C GLU A 88 43.83 -1.84 -23.31
N ASN A 89 43.24 -2.95 -22.87
CA ASN A 89 43.85 -4.28 -22.95
C ASN A 89 44.17 -4.68 -24.40
N ALA A 90 43.26 -4.43 -25.34
CA ALA A 90 43.49 -4.75 -26.75
C ALA A 90 44.69 -3.97 -27.32
N VAL A 91 44.81 -2.67 -26.99
CA VAL A 91 45.94 -1.83 -27.40
C VAL A 91 47.25 -2.34 -26.78
N LEU A 92 47.25 -2.63 -25.48
CA LEU A 92 48.45 -3.11 -24.77
C LEU A 92 48.91 -4.47 -25.31
N LEU A 93 47.99 -5.41 -25.53
CA LEU A 93 48.29 -6.71 -26.14
C LEU A 93 48.88 -6.55 -27.53
N HIS A 94 48.35 -5.62 -28.34
CA HIS A 94 48.90 -5.32 -29.65
C HIS A 94 50.34 -4.81 -29.56
N GLN A 95 50.61 -3.83 -28.68
CA GLN A 95 51.96 -3.29 -28.48
C GLN A 95 52.96 -4.35 -28.00
N LEU A 96 52.56 -5.22 -27.08
CA LEU A 96 53.39 -6.33 -26.62
C LEU A 96 53.73 -7.30 -27.76
N SER A 97 52.74 -7.63 -28.60
CA SER A 97 52.97 -8.51 -29.76
C SER A 97 53.93 -7.89 -30.78
N GLN A 98 53.85 -6.57 -31.01
CA GLN A 98 54.77 -5.85 -31.88
C GLN A 98 56.19 -5.82 -31.30
N ARG A 99 56.34 -5.52 -30.01
CA ARG A 99 57.65 -5.51 -29.34
C ARG A 99 58.31 -6.90 -29.32
N ALA A 100 57.52 -7.95 -29.10
CA ALA A 100 58.01 -9.32 -29.18
C ALA A 100 58.53 -9.68 -30.58
N ARG A 101 57.92 -9.14 -31.64
CA ARG A 101 58.40 -9.31 -33.03
C ARG A 101 59.62 -8.47 -33.38
N GLN A 102 59.82 -7.32 -32.72
CA GLN A 102 60.94 -6.40 -32.97
C GLN A 102 62.22 -6.74 -32.19
N ARG A 103 62.16 -7.64 -31.21
CA ARG A 103 63.35 -8.22 -30.57
C ARG A 103 63.68 -9.56 -31.26
N PRO A 104 64.58 -9.59 -32.27
CA PRO A 104 65.19 -10.84 -32.68
C PRO A 104 66.13 -11.33 -31.57
N ALA A 105 66.25 -12.65 -31.44
CA ALA A 105 67.13 -13.34 -30.50
C ALA A 105 68.62 -13.03 -30.76
#